data_AF-A0A920P564-F1
#
_entry.id   AF-A0A920P564-F1
#
_cell.length_a   1.000
_cell.length_b   1.000
_cell.length_c   1.000
_cell.angle_alpha   90.00
_cell.angle_beta   90.00
_cell.angle_gamma   90.00
#
_symmetry.space_group_name_H-M   'P 1'
#
loop_
_entity.id
_entity.type
_entity.pdbx_description
1 polymer ?
#
loop_
_entity_poly.entity_id
_entity_poly.type
_entity_poly.pdbx_seq_one_letter_code
_entity_poly.pdbx_strand_id
1 'polypeptide(L)'
;MNVFSVPTELDHQAVDQVLDTAGQMGIERMLFDARHVRWIDPNGMVALLAAGAELKKQGGSPRLQLPDNSDVLGYLSRMGFFRQANGIFELLGRVPKRVSRLSDVLLEITSITANADVHTVIDDVQKRAGHVLASRLGYPATSVVQFSVILSEVCQNIVEHAEGPGWVAVQAYNWTKRLGVTLS
;
A
#
# COMPACT_ATOMS: atom_id res chain seq x y z
N MET A 1 -25.45 -2.89 -7.95
CA MET A 1 -23.99 -2.69 -8.01
C MET A 1 -23.70 -1.47 -7.18
N ASN A 2 -23.14 -1.64 -5.99
CA ASN A 2 -22.78 -0.53 -5.12
C ASN A 2 -21.47 0.07 -5.63
N VAL A 3 -21.41 1.39 -5.78
CA VAL A 3 -20.21 2.08 -6.24
C VAL A 3 -19.64 2.88 -5.09
N PHE A 4 -18.43 2.54 -4.68
CA PHE A 4 -17.62 3.32 -3.77
C PHE A 4 -16.67 4.21 -4.58
N SER A 5 -16.90 5.52 -4.55
CA SER A 5 -15.97 6.49 -5.13
C SER A 5 -14.75 6.59 -4.24
N VAL A 6 -13.61 6.07 -4.70
CA VAL A 6 -12.35 6.15 -3.96
C VAL A 6 -11.92 7.63 -3.88
N PRO A 7 -11.49 8.12 -2.69
CA PRO A 7 -11.00 9.48 -2.53
C PRO A 7 -9.93 9.88 -3.54
N THR A 8 -9.92 11.15 -3.96
CA THR A 8 -8.93 11.67 -4.91
C THR A 8 -7.51 11.60 -4.37
N GLU A 9 -7.35 11.82 -3.07
CA GLU A 9 -6.11 11.64 -2.32
C GLU A 9 -6.33 10.48 -1.35
N LEU A 10 -5.59 9.39 -1.56
CA LEU A 10 -5.70 8.18 -0.76
C LEU A 10 -4.41 8.01 0.05
N ASP A 11 -4.29 8.81 1.10
CA ASP A 11 -3.19 8.78 2.06
C ASP A 11 -3.65 8.28 3.43
N HIS A 12 -2.76 8.31 4.43
CA HIS A 12 -3.06 7.94 5.81
C HIS A 12 -4.30 8.63 6.43
N GLN A 13 -4.73 9.80 5.95
CA GLN A 13 -5.91 10.50 6.49
C GLN A 13 -7.22 9.95 5.91
N ALA A 14 -7.17 9.41 4.70
CA ALA A 14 -8.33 8.86 4.01
C ALA A 14 -8.62 7.39 4.38
N VAL A 15 -7.73 6.74 5.12
CA VAL A 15 -7.82 5.30 5.46
C VAL A 15 -9.10 4.97 6.21
N ASP A 16 -9.39 5.68 7.31
CA ASP A 16 -10.56 5.39 8.15
C ASP A 16 -11.85 5.53 7.35
N GLN A 17 -11.95 6.60 6.54
CA GLN A 17 -13.10 6.81 5.66
C GLN A 17 -13.31 5.63 4.69
N VAL A 18 -12.23 5.11 4.09
CA VAL A 18 -12.30 4.00 3.14
C VAL A 18 -12.77 2.72 3.82
N LEU A 19 -12.24 2.42 5.01
CA LEU A 19 -12.61 1.23 5.78
C LEU A 19 -14.05 1.32 6.29
N ASP A 20 -14.46 2.46 6.85
CA ASP A 20 -15.81 2.69 7.33
C ASP A 20 -16.84 2.57 6.21
N THR A 21 -16.53 3.17 5.06
CA THR A 21 -17.44 3.14 3.91
C THR A 21 -17.58 1.72 3.36
N ALA A 22 -16.47 0.97 3.27
CA ALA A 22 -16.51 -0.43 2.87
C ALA A 22 -17.31 -1.29 3.85
N GLY A 23 -17.21 -1.03 5.16
CA GLY A 23 -17.95 -1.76 6.20
C GLY A 23 -19.45 -1.45 6.25
N GLN A 24 -19.85 -0.24 5.84
CA GLN A 24 -21.27 0.16 5.81
C GLN A 24 -22.00 -0.32 4.55
N MET A 25 -21.27 -0.57 3.47
CA MET A 25 -21.85 -0.99 2.19
C MET A 25 -21.97 -2.52 2.14
N GLY A 26 -23.17 -3.03 1.92
CA GLY A 26 -23.43 -4.48 1.89
C GLY A 26 -22.57 -5.25 0.87
N ILE A 27 -22.42 -6.56 1.11
CA ILE A 27 -21.52 -7.51 0.42
C ILE A 27 -21.78 -7.73 -1.09
N GLU A 28 -22.84 -7.16 -1.65
CA GLU A 28 -23.16 -7.33 -3.06
C GLU A 28 -22.17 -6.59 -3.99
N ARG A 29 -21.89 -7.18 -5.16
CA ARG A 29 -20.95 -6.70 -6.21
C ARG A 29 -20.60 -5.20 -6.08
N MET A 30 -19.48 -4.95 -5.41
CA MET A 30 -19.01 -3.61 -5.09
C MET A 30 -17.95 -3.17 -6.07
N LEU A 31 -18.12 -1.99 -6.63
CA LEU A 31 -17.14 -1.35 -7.50
C LEU A 31 -16.42 -0.25 -6.72
N PHE A 32 -15.12 -0.42 -6.54
CA PHE A 32 -14.20 0.61 -6.08
C PHE A 32 -13.79 1.43 -7.32
N ASP A 33 -14.33 2.64 -7.44
CA ASP A 33 -14.05 3.52 -8.57
C ASP A 33 -12.87 4.45 -8.27
N ALA A 34 -11.68 4.08 -8.76
CA ALA A 34 -10.44 4.82 -8.53
C ALA A 34 -10.05 5.75 -9.68
N ARG A 35 -10.89 5.96 -10.70
CA ARG A 35 -10.56 6.77 -11.89
C ARG A 35 -10.07 8.18 -11.54
N HIS A 36 -10.62 8.75 -10.48
CA HIS A 36 -10.31 10.09 -10.01
C HIS A 36 -9.16 10.17 -8.99
N VAL A 37 -8.54 9.04 -8.61
CA VAL A 37 -7.36 9.05 -7.72
C VAL A 37 -6.21 9.79 -8.41
N ARG A 38 -5.68 10.80 -7.74
CA ARG A 38 -4.53 11.61 -8.17
C ARG A 38 -3.31 11.38 -7.31
N TRP A 39 -3.50 10.94 -6.07
CA TRP A 39 -2.43 10.61 -5.15
C TRP A 39 -2.80 9.38 -4.33
N ILE A 40 -1.82 8.52 -4.11
CA ILE A 40 -1.96 7.36 -3.22
C ILE A 40 -0.63 7.13 -2.53
N ASP A 41 -0.66 6.76 -1.26
CA ASP A 41 0.52 6.37 -0.49
C ASP A 41 0.46 4.87 -0.09
N PRO A 42 1.49 4.29 0.55
CA PRO A 42 1.48 2.92 1.04
C PRO A 42 0.32 2.61 1.99
N ASN A 43 -0.09 3.55 2.86
CA ASN A 43 -1.23 3.34 3.75
C ASN A 43 -2.53 3.20 2.94
N GLY A 44 -2.74 4.09 1.98
CA GLY A 44 -3.87 4.05 1.07
C GLY A 44 -3.95 2.77 0.25
N MET A 45 -2.81 2.28 -0.23
CA MET A 45 -2.74 0.98 -0.92
C MET A 45 -3.12 -0.18 -0.01
N VAL A 46 -2.57 -0.24 1.21
CA VAL A 46 -2.86 -1.31 2.18
C VAL A 46 -4.32 -1.25 2.62
N ALA A 47 -4.87 -0.07 2.86
CA ALA A 47 -6.28 0.12 3.21
C ALA A 47 -7.22 -0.37 2.10
N LEU A 48 -6.89 -0.07 0.84
CA LEU A 48 -7.67 -0.55 -0.30
C LEU A 48 -7.63 -2.09 -0.42
N LEU A 49 -6.46 -2.72 -0.18
CA LEU A 49 -6.35 -4.18 -0.14
C LEU A 49 -7.16 -4.78 1.01
N ALA A 50 -7.07 -4.19 2.20
CA ALA A 50 -7.80 -4.63 3.39
C ALA A 50 -9.32 -4.58 3.17
N ALA A 51 -9.83 -3.45 2.66
CA ALA A 51 -11.26 -3.28 2.36
C ALA A 51 -11.76 -4.33 1.36
N GLY A 52 -11.02 -4.56 0.27
CA GLY A 52 -11.38 -5.59 -0.71
C GLY A 52 -11.30 -7.01 -0.15
N ALA A 53 -10.27 -7.30 0.63
CA ALA A 53 -10.05 -8.62 1.20
C ALA A 53 -11.16 -8.99 2.20
N GLU A 54 -11.59 -8.03 3.02
CA GLU A 54 -12.68 -8.22 3.97
C GLU A 54 -14.02 -8.46 3.25
N LEU A 55 -14.34 -7.66 2.22
CA LEU A 55 -15.54 -7.89 1.40
C LEU A 55 -15.53 -9.27 0.73
N LYS A 56 -14.37 -9.71 0.24
CA LYS A 56 -14.21 -11.04 -0.37
C LYS A 56 -14.38 -12.16 0.68
N LYS A 57 -13.84 -11.98 1.89
CA LYS A 57 -13.99 -12.91 3.02
C LYS A 57 -15.46 -13.09 3.40
N GLN A 58 -16.26 -12.03 3.30
CA GLN A 58 -17.71 -12.06 3.54
C GLN A 58 -18.52 -12.63 2.36
N GLY A 59 -17.88 -13.16 1.31
CA GLY A 59 -18.53 -13.77 0.14
C GLY A 59 -18.84 -12.79 -1.01
N GLY A 60 -18.40 -11.53 -0.91
CA GLY A 60 -18.53 -10.54 -1.96
C GLY A 60 -17.62 -10.80 -3.16
N SER A 61 -17.88 -10.06 -4.25
CA SER A 61 -17.04 -10.06 -5.46
C SER A 61 -16.60 -8.62 -5.77
N PRO A 62 -15.57 -8.11 -5.07
CA PRO A 62 -15.14 -6.73 -5.21
C PRO A 62 -14.45 -6.51 -6.56
N ARG A 63 -14.76 -5.39 -7.20
CA ARG A 63 -14.16 -4.96 -8.47
C ARG A 63 -13.43 -3.64 -8.25
N LEU A 64 -12.28 -3.45 -8.88
CA LEU A 64 -11.52 -2.22 -8.80
C LEU A 64 -11.37 -1.61 -10.18
N GLN A 65 -12.05 -0.50 -10.43
CA GLN A 65 -11.79 0.33 -11.60
C GLN A 65 -10.50 1.11 -11.35
N LEU A 66 -9.51 0.89 -12.21
CA LEU A 66 -8.18 1.43 -12.06
C LEU A 66 -8.15 2.96 -12.27
N PRO A 67 -7.18 3.68 -11.66
CA PRO A 67 -6.97 5.10 -11.89
C PRO A 67 -6.69 5.45 -13.35
N ASP A 68 -7.21 6.59 -13.81
CA ASP A 68 -6.90 7.11 -15.15
C ASP A 68 -5.52 7.80 -15.19
N ASN A 69 -4.99 8.19 -14.03
CA ASN A 69 -3.69 8.83 -13.91
C ASN A 69 -2.55 7.82 -14.10
N SER A 70 -1.77 7.98 -15.18
CA SER A 70 -0.64 7.10 -15.50
C SER A 70 0.48 7.10 -14.45
N ASP A 71 0.70 8.21 -13.76
CA ASP A 71 1.72 8.30 -12.71
C ASP A 71 1.32 7.48 -11.48
N VAL A 72 0.03 7.56 -11.10
CA VAL A 72 -0.55 6.73 -10.05
C VAL A 72 -0.46 5.25 -10.44
N LEU A 73 -0.86 4.89 -11.66
CA LEU A 73 -0.75 3.52 -12.16
C LEU A 73 0.71 3.00 -12.16
N GLY A 74 1.66 3.84 -12.59
CA GLY A 74 3.08 3.51 -12.59
C GLY A 74 3.62 3.32 -11.19
N TYR A 75 3.17 4.13 -10.23
CA TYR A 75 3.54 3.99 -8.82
C TYR A 75 2.95 2.73 -8.17
N LEU A 76 1.66 2.44 -8.38
CA LEU A 76 1.01 1.18 -7.96
C LEU A 76 1.77 -0.05 -8.48
N SER A 77 2.22 -0.01 -9.75
CA SER A 77 3.02 -1.08 -10.36
C SER A 77 4.38 -1.25 -9.69
N ARG A 78 5.08 -0.14 -9.39
CA ARG A 78 6.38 -0.17 -8.69
C ARG A 78 6.26 -0.67 -7.26
N MET A 79 5.15 -0.37 -6.59
CA MET A 79 4.86 -0.83 -5.23
C MET A 79 4.38 -2.29 -5.16
N GLY A 80 4.23 -2.97 -6.30
CA GLY A 80 3.76 -4.35 -6.33
C GLY A 80 2.27 -4.52 -6.03
N PHE A 81 1.49 -3.43 -5.98
CA PHE A 81 0.07 -3.44 -5.61
C PHE A 81 -0.75 -4.45 -6.42
N PHE A 82 -0.61 -4.45 -7.75
CA PHE A 82 -1.41 -5.31 -8.63
C PHE A 82 -1.20 -6.80 -8.39
N ARG A 83 -0.03 -7.21 -7.88
CA ARG A 83 0.24 -8.59 -7.51
C ARG A 83 -0.69 -9.03 -6.37
N GLN A 84 -0.85 -8.18 -5.37
CA GLN A 84 -1.73 -8.43 -4.23
C GLN A 84 -3.20 -8.27 -4.63
N ALA A 85 -3.52 -7.20 -5.37
CA ALA A 85 -4.89 -6.88 -5.75
C ALA A 85 -5.54 -7.94 -6.66
N ASN A 86 -4.78 -8.63 -7.53
CA ASN A 86 -5.31 -9.71 -8.38
C ASN A 86 -5.92 -10.87 -7.58
N GLY A 87 -5.45 -11.11 -6.36
CA GLY A 87 -6.01 -12.14 -5.47
C GLY A 87 -7.29 -11.70 -4.77
N ILE A 88 -7.66 -10.42 -4.85
CA ILE A 88 -8.74 -9.80 -4.08
C ILE A 88 -9.83 -9.27 -5.02
N PHE A 89 -9.45 -8.46 -5.99
CA PHE A 89 -10.33 -7.71 -6.88
C PHE A 89 -10.39 -8.31 -8.29
N GLU A 90 -11.55 -8.17 -8.94
CA GLU A 90 -11.60 -8.10 -10.40
C GLU A 90 -11.11 -6.72 -10.85
N LEU A 91 -9.93 -6.65 -11.49
CA LEU A 91 -9.36 -5.39 -11.95
C LEU A 91 -9.99 -4.95 -13.28
N LEU A 92 -10.52 -3.73 -13.32
CA LEU A 92 -11.13 -3.13 -14.51
C LEU A 92 -10.22 -2.01 -15.04
N GLY A 93 -9.65 -2.23 -16.21
CA GLY A 93 -8.68 -1.34 -16.85
C GLY A 93 -7.37 -2.04 -17.18
N ARG A 94 -6.42 -1.29 -17.75
CA ARG A 94 -5.13 -1.85 -18.18
C ARG A 94 -4.09 -1.73 -17.08
N VAL A 95 -3.68 -2.87 -16.53
CA VAL A 95 -2.51 -2.94 -15.64
C VAL A 95 -1.23 -2.68 -16.45
N PRO A 96 -0.42 -1.67 -16.11
CA PRO A 96 0.83 -1.41 -16.81
C PRO A 96 1.87 -2.51 -16.54
N LYS A 97 2.72 -2.79 -17.54
CA LYS A 97 3.88 -3.66 -17.34
C LYS A 97 4.86 -3.01 -16.35
N ARG A 98 5.38 -3.82 -15.44
CA ARG A 98 6.36 -3.35 -14.43
C ARG A 98 7.62 -2.86 -15.14
N VAL A 99 7.99 -1.61 -14.92
CA VAL A 99 9.27 -1.05 -15.34
C VAL A 99 10.18 -1.00 -14.12
N SER A 100 11.32 -1.68 -14.17
CA SER A 100 12.34 -1.61 -13.13
C SER A 100 12.99 -0.22 -13.19
N ARG A 101 12.68 0.64 -12.21
CA ARG A 101 13.38 1.90 -11.98
C ARG A 101 13.93 1.85 -10.55
N LEU A 102 15.10 2.43 -10.33
CA LEU A 102 15.61 2.68 -8.97
C LEU A 102 14.53 3.46 -8.20
N SER A 103 13.96 2.84 -7.17
CA SER A 103 12.78 3.32 -6.47
C SER A 103 13.15 3.62 -5.03
N ASP A 104 12.60 4.70 -4.45
CA ASP A 104 12.73 5.04 -3.01
C ASP A 104 11.93 4.10 -2.10
N VAL A 105 11.60 2.92 -2.62
CA VAL A 105 10.79 1.88 -2.01
C VAL A 105 11.74 0.94 -1.30
N LEU A 106 11.69 0.99 0.02
CA LEU A 106 12.44 0.10 0.90
C LEU A 106 11.85 -1.31 0.86
N LEU A 107 10.51 -1.38 0.88
CA LEU A 107 9.74 -2.61 0.81
C LEU A 107 8.48 -2.36 -0.03
N GLU A 108 8.34 -3.14 -1.10
CA GLU A 108 7.09 -3.21 -1.86
C GLU A 108 5.96 -3.77 -0.99
N ILE A 109 4.71 -3.71 -1.44
CA ILE A 109 3.60 -4.32 -0.72
C ILE A 109 3.80 -5.84 -0.68
N THR A 110 4.07 -6.33 0.52
CA THR A 110 4.37 -7.72 0.82
C THR A 110 3.29 -8.29 1.72
N SER A 111 2.75 -9.45 1.35
CA SER A 111 1.79 -10.17 2.18
C SER A 111 2.52 -10.81 3.36
N ILE A 112 1.94 -10.73 4.55
CA ILE A 112 2.40 -11.41 5.76
C ILE A 112 1.32 -12.40 6.17
N THR A 113 1.67 -13.68 6.18
CA THR A 113 0.75 -14.79 6.51
C THR A 113 1.30 -15.73 7.57
N ALA A 114 2.63 -15.78 7.71
CA ALA A 114 3.31 -16.61 8.70
C ALA A 114 4.60 -15.96 9.21
N ASN A 115 5.13 -16.47 10.32
CA ASN A 115 6.41 -16.01 10.90
C ASN A 115 7.59 -16.07 9.93
N ALA A 116 7.60 -17.02 8.98
CA ALA A 116 8.63 -17.11 7.95
C ALA A 116 8.64 -15.87 7.01
N ASP A 117 7.49 -15.26 6.77
CA ASP A 117 7.37 -14.04 5.94
C ASP A 117 8.02 -12.85 6.65
N VAL A 118 7.92 -12.79 7.98
CA VAL A 118 8.54 -11.75 8.81
C VAL A 118 10.06 -11.77 8.62
N HIS A 119 10.69 -12.94 8.74
CA HIS A 119 12.13 -13.08 8.53
C HIS A 119 12.56 -12.64 7.12
N THR A 120 11.78 -13.03 6.10
CA THR A 120 12.04 -12.65 4.71
C THR A 120 11.98 -11.13 4.53
N VAL A 121 10.98 -10.47 5.13
CA VAL A 121 10.83 -9.02 5.08
C VAL A 121 11.98 -8.30 5.77
N ILE A 122 12.41 -8.78 6.94
CA ILE A 122 13.55 -8.17 7.65
C ILE A 122 14.83 -8.28 6.82
N ASP A 123 15.11 -9.45 6.24
CA ASP A 123 16.30 -9.65 5.41
C ASP A 123 16.31 -8.73 4.18
N ASP A 124 15.17 -8.59 3.51
CA ASP A 124 15.02 -7.73 2.34
C ASP A 124 15.18 -6.25 2.68
N VAL A 125 14.60 -5.83 3.80
CA VAL A 125 14.74 -4.47 4.30
C VAL A 125 16.17 -4.19 4.72
N GLN A 126 16.84 -5.06 5.47
CA GLN A 126 18.23 -4.81 5.89
C GLN A 126 19.17 -4.61 4.69
N LYS A 127 19.01 -5.44 3.63
CA LYS A 127 19.78 -5.32 2.38
C LYS A 127 19.55 -3.98 1.68
N ARG A 128 18.33 -3.43 1.70
CA ARG A 128 17.95 -2.20 0.98
C ARG A 128 18.08 -0.93 1.83
N ALA A 129 17.76 -1.02 3.11
CA ALA A 129 17.70 0.07 4.07
C ALA A 129 19.08 0.63 4.39
N GLY A 130 20.13 -0.21 4.47
CA GLY A 130 21.49 0.28 4.66
C GLY A 130 21.88 1.32 3.61
N HIS A 131 21.56 1.06 2.34
CA HIS A 131 21.78 2.02 1.26
C HIS A 131 20.88 3.26 1.41
N VAL A 132 19.57 3.10 1.55
CA VAL A 132 18.62 4.24 1.54
C VAL A 132 18.72 5.11 2.80
N LEU A 133 18.78 4.51 3.99
CA LEU A 133 18.86 5.25 5.26
C LEU A 133 20.16 6.06 5.35
N ALA A 134 21.30 5.49 4.95
CA ALA A 134 22.58 6.18 4.99
C ALA A 134 22.76 7.17 3.82
N SER A 135 22.50 6.75 2.58
CA SER A 135 22.81 7.57 1.40
C SER A 135 21.77 8.66 1.10
N ARG A 136 20.52 8.50 1.54
CA ARG A 136 19.43 9.44 1.21
C ARG A 136 18.88 10.20 2.39
N LEU A 137 18.82 9.57 3.55
CA LEU A 137 18.22 10.17 4.74
C LEU A 137 19.25 10.59 5.81
N GLY A 138 20.53 10.23 5.62
CA GLY A 138 21.62 10.62 6.52
C GLY A 138 21.57 9.96 7.90
N TYR A 139 20.84 8.85 8.05
CA TYR A 139 20.79 8.11 9.31
C TYR A 139 22.04 7.24 9.51
N PRO A 140 22.52 7.08 10.77
CA PRO A 140 23.61 6.15 11.06
C PRO A 140 23.18 4.72 10.79
N ALA A 141 24.15 3.84 10.46
CA ALA A 141 23.88 2.43 10.19
C ALA A 141 23.16 1.71 11.35
N THR A 142 23.37 2.16 12.59
CA THR A 142 22.68 1.66 13.78
C THR A 142 21.16 1.86 13.74
N SER A 143 20.66 2.85 12.99
CA SER A 143 19.21 3.06 12.80
C SER A 143 18.55 1.96 11.97
N VAL A 144 19.30 1.23 11.12
CA VAL A 144 18.78 0.08 10.36
C VAL A 144 18.31 -1.03 11.31
N VAL A 145 19.05 -1.24 12.41
CA VAL A 145 18.72 -2.27 13.40
C VAL A 145 17.41 -1.93 14.11
N GLN A 146 17.28 -0.71 14.63
CA GLN A 146 16.05 -0.25 15.28
C GLN A 146 14.86 -0.28 14.32
N PHE A 147 15.07 0.13 13.07
CA PHE A 147 14.05 0.06 12.03
C PHE A 147 13.58 -1.39 11.78
N SER A 148 14.52 -2.34 11.75
CA SER A 148 14.21 -3.76 11.58
C SER A 148 13.40 -4.33 12.75
N VAL A 149 13.69 -3.90 13.98
CA VAL A 149 12.94 -4.33 15.17
C VAL A 149 11.48 -3.86 15.09
N ILE A 150 11.27 -2.57 14.85
CA ILE A 150 9.91 -2.00 14.71
C ILE A 150 9.13 -2.73 13.60
N LEU A 151 9.77 -2.96 12.46
CA LEU A 151 9.14 -3.66 11.35
C LEU A 151 8.79 -5.11 11.73
N SER A 152 9.64 -5.80 12.49
CA SER A 152 9.37 -7.16 12.97
C SER A 152 8.15 -7.18 13.89
N GLU A 153 8.06 -6.25 14.83
CA GLU A 153 6.93 -6.15 15.77
C GLU A 153 5.61 -5.90 15.03
N VAL A 154 5.60 -4.96 14.07
CA VAL A 154 4.41 -4.68 13.26
C VAL A 154 4.00 -5.89 12.42
N CYS A 155 4.95 -6.61 11.83
CA CYS A 155 4.66 -7.81 11.05
C CYS A 155 4.18 -8.98 11.93
N GLN A 156 4.73 -9.15 13.13
CA GLN A 156 4.27 -10.15 14.08
C GLN A 156 2.83 -9.89 14.53
N ASN A 157 2.47 -8.61 14.76
CA ASN A 157 1.10 -8.24 15.07
C ASN A 157 0.12 -8.67 13.96
N ILE A 158 0.52 -8.62 12.69
CA ILE A 158 -0.32 -9.15 11.59
C ILE A 158 -0.54 -10.65 11.77
N VAL A 159 0.52 -11.42 12.01
CA VAL A 159 0.43 -12.88 12.18
C VAL A 159 -0.42 -13.26 13.39
N GLU A 160 -0.30 -12.51 14.48
CA GLU A 160 -0.95 -12.81 15.75
C GLU A 160 -2.41 -12.33 15.81
N HIS A 161 -2.75 -11.25 15.10
CA HIS A 161 -4.01 -10.53 15.34
C HIS A 161 -4.85 -10.17 14.11
N ALA A 162 -4.36 -10.30 12.86
CA ALA A 162 -5.12 -9.82 11.71
C ALA A 162 -6.38 -10.66 11.37
N GLU A 163 -6.49 -11.89 11.88
CA GLU A 163 -7.59 -12.83 11.62
C GLU A 163 -7.93 -13.00 10.10
N GLY A 164 -6.94 -12.74 9.26
CA GLY A 164 -7.07 -12.58 7.81
C GLY A 164 -5.72 -12.23 7.16
N PRO A 165 -5.67 -12.04 5.84
CA PRO A 165 -4.46 -11.61 5.16
C PRO A 165 -4.07 -10.19 5.59
N GLY A 166 -2.77 -9.96 5.84
CA GLY A 166 -2.23 -8.64 6.09
C GLY A 166 -1.07 -8.30 5.17
N TRP A 167 -0.77 -7.00 5.06
CA TRP A 167 0.29 -6.50 4.20
C TRP A 167 1.15 -5.48 4.93
N VAL A 168 2.42 -5.43 4.51
CA VAL A 168 3.38 -4.43 4.95
C VAL A 168 4.03 -3.79 3.72
N ALA A 169 4.30 -2.50 3.80
CA ALA A 169 5.01 -1.74 2.79
C ALA A 169 5.84 -0.65 3.47
N VAL A 170 7.00 -0.31 2.89
CA VAL A 170 7.89 0.71 3.44
C VAL A 170 8.43 1.56 2.31
N GLN A 171 8.32 2.88 2.48
CA GLN A 171 8.86 3.85 1.55
C GLN A 171 9.61 4.94 2.31
N ALA A 172 10.73 5.39 1.73
CA ALA A 172 11.39 6.60 2.16
C ALA A 172 10.73 7.82 1.48
N TYR A 173 10.40 8.84 2.27
CA TYR A 173 9.93 10.12 1.76
C TYR A 173 10.99 11.19 1.96
N ASN A 174 11.33 11.88 0.88
CA ASN A 174 12.00 13.17 1.00
C ASN A 174 10.91 14.24 1.15
N TRP A 175 10.54 14.57 2.39
CA TRP A 175 9.66 15.69 2.68
C TRP A 175 10.39 17.02 2.42
N THR A 176 10.59 17.35 1.16
CA THR A 176 10.86 18.74 0.74
C THR A 176 9.50 19.42 0.58
N LYS A 177 8.87 19.75 1.71
CA LYS A 177 7.71 20.64 1.69
C LYS A 177 8.20 21.96 1.09
N ARG A 178 7.75 22.32 -0.12
CA ARG A 178 7.83 23.70 -0.60
C ARG A 178 6.97 24.52 0.37
N LEU A 179 7.62 25.15 1.34
CA LEU A 179 7.04 26.29 2.05
C LEU A 179 6.83 27.39 1.00
N GLY A 180 5.56 27.75 0.80
CA GLY A 180 5.05 28.98 0.20
C GLY A 180 5.82 29.59 -0.97
N VAL A 181 5.27 29.46 -2.18
CA VAL A 181 5.36 30.56 -3.15
C VAL A 181 3.96 30.78 -3.74
N THR A 182 3.17 31.61 -3.07
CA THR A 182 2.27 32.50 -3.78
C THR A 182 3.17 33.50 -4.49
N LEU A 183 3.22 33.47 -5.82
CA LEU A 183 3.58 34.66 -6.58
C LEU A 183 2.30 35.12 -7.27
N SER A 184 1.84 36.24 -6.74
CA SER A 184 1.02 37.29 -7.36
C SER A 184 1.30 37.48 -8.85
#